data_AF-Q7YJ18-F1
#
_entry.id   AF-Q7YJ18-F1
#
_cell.length_a   1.000
_cell.length_b   1.000
_cell.length_c   1.000
_cell.angle_alpha   90.00
_cell.angle_beta   90.00
_cell.angle_gamma   90.00
#
_symmetry.space_group_name_H-M   'P 1'
#
loop_
_entity.id
_entity.type
_entity.pdbx_description
1 polymer ?
#
loop_
_entity_poly.entity_id
_entity_poly.type
_entity_poly.pdbx_seq_one_letter_code
_entity_poly.pdbx_strand_id
1 'polypeptide(L)' 'FPLSPFTFHDKLAKLIKNKKKIALKSIFIDQLELPSRIYNCLKMSNIYTLLDLLNNSQEDLMKIEHFRSEDVKQILG' A
#
# COMPACT_ATOMS: atom_id res chain seq x y z
N PHE A 1 23.48 -12.60 -11.43
CA PHE A 1 22.01 -12.64 -11.51
C PHE A 1 21.46 -11.39 -10.86
N PRO A 2 20.87 -10.43 -11.59
CA PRO A 2 20.30 -9.26 -10.95
C PRO A 2 19.05 -9.74 -10.22
N LEU A 3 19.06 -9.65 -8.89
CA LEU A 3 17.86 -9.83 -8.09
C LEU A 3 16.86 -8.77 -8.56
N SER A 4 15.85 -9.20 -9.30
CA SER A 4 14.80 -8.34 -9.82
C SER A 4 14.16 -7.58 -8.65
N PRO A 5 13.98 -6.24 -8.74
CA PRO A 5 13.35 -5.43 -7.70
C PRO A 5 11.89 -5.80 -7.36
N PHE A 6 11.33 -6.84 -7.98
CA PHE A 6 9.90 -7.02 -8.18
C PHE A 6 9.41 -8.36 -7.63
N THR A 7 9.40 -8.51 -6.31
CA THR A 7 8.59 -9.56 -5.64
C THR A 7 7.35 -8.99 -4.96
N PHE A 8 7.25 -7.67 -4.82
CA PHE A 8 6.13 -7.02 -4.14
C PHE A 8 4.86 -7.05 -4.99
N HIS A 9 4.98 -6.63 -6.25
CA HIS A 9 3.86 -6.58 -7.21
C HIS A 9 3.25 -7.95 -7.48
N ASP A 10 4.06 -8.99 -7.68
CA ASP A 10 3.55 -10.34 -7.96
C ASP A 10 2.77 -10.89 -6.75
N LYS A 11 3.28 -10.66 -5.54
CA LYS A 11 2.63 -11.09 -4.30
C LYS A 11 1.33 -10.33 -4.05
N LEU A 12 1.30 -9.01 -4.29
CA LEU A 12 0.10 -8.19 -4.15
C LEU A 12 -0.96 -8.53 -5.20
N ALA A 13 -0.58 -8.66 -6.48
CA ALA A 13 -1.49 -9.04 -7.55
C ALA A 13 -2.11 -10.43 -7.27
N LYS A 14 -1.32 -11.35 -6.71
CA LYS A 14 -1.80 -12.66 -6.28
C LYS A 14 -2.74 -12.59 -5.08
N LEU A 15 -2.51 -11.71 -4.11
CA LEU A 15 -3.41 -11.46 -2.98
C LEU A 15 -4.76 -10.88 -3.44
N ILE A 16 -4.73 -9.86 -4.31
CA ILE A 16 -5.93 -9.23 -4.89
C ILE A 16 -6.76 -10.25 -5.69
N LYS A 17 -6.08 -11.13 -6.47
CA LYS A 17 -6.74 -12.20 -7.23
C LYS A 17 -7.30 -13.31 -6.34
N ASN A 18 -6.61 -13.70 -5.27
CA ASN A 18 -7.02 -14.86 -4.49
C ASN A 18 -8.17 -14.59 -3.54
N LYS A 19 -8.19 -13.47 -2.80
CA LYS A 19 -9.21 -13.27 -1.76
C LYS A 19 -9.44 -11.77 -1.50
N LYS A 20 -10.62 -11.29 -1.90
CA LYS A 20 -11.31 -10.12 -1.32
C LYS A 20 -10.95 -8.71 -1.83
N LYS A 21 -10.92 -8.48 -3.14
CA LYS A 21 -10.93 -7.10 -3.70
C LYS A 21 -12.03 -6.20 -3.08
N ILE A 22 -13.17 -6.78 -2.73
CA ILE A 22 -14.30 -6.11 -2.06
C ILE A 22 -13.99 -5.77 -0.58
N ALA A 23 -13.35 -6.67 0.16
CA ALA A 23 -12.99 -6.37 1.55
C ALA A 23 -11.88 -5.31 1.62
N LEU A 24 -10.91 -5.36 0.69
CA LEU A 24 -9.83 -4.36 0.63
C LEU A 24 -10.37 -2.97 0.27
N LYS A 25 -11.45 -2.88 -0.52
CA LYS A 25 -12.10 -1.61 -0.86
C LYS A 25 -12.88 -0.99 0.31
N SER A 26 -13.33 -1.82 1.25
CA SER A 26 -14.10 -1.37 2.42
C SER A 26 -13.22 -1.08 3.65
N ILE A 27 -11.95 -1.46 3.60
CA ILE A 27 -10.95 -1.10 4.63
C ILE A 27 -10.37 0.27 4.28
N PHE A 28 -10.71 1.26 5.09
CA PHE A 28 -10.15 2.61 5.01
C PHE A 28 -8.86 2.71 5.81
N ILE A 29 -7.96 3.60 5.39
CA ILE A 29 -6.71 3.86 6.13
C ILE A 29 -6.95 4.44 7.53
N ASP A 30 -8.12 5.04 7.74
CA ASP A 30 -8.58 5.59 9.01
C ASP A 30 -8.80 4.48 10.07
N GLN A 31 -9.21 3.29 9.63
CA GLN A 31 -9.45 2.13 10.50
C GLN A 31 -8.15 1.38 10.85
N LEU A 32 -7.04 1.67 10.17
CA LEU A 32 -5.75 1.00 10.36
C LEU A 32 -4.94 1.62 11.51
N GLU A 33 -5.48 2.64 12.19
CA GLU A 33 -4.81 3.41 13.26
C GLU A 33 -3.36 3.76 12.90
N LEU A 34 -3.14 4.14 11.63
CA LEU A 34 -1.81 4.48 11.15
C LEU A 34 -1.31 5.75 11.85
N PRO A 35 0.01 5.85 12.10
CA PRO A 35 0.63 7.10 12.50
C PRO A 35 0.12 8.25 11.63
N SER A 36 -0.23 9.37 12.25
CA SER A 36 -0.75 10.56 11.57
C SER A 36 0.15 11.00 10.40
N ARG A 37 1.46 10.76 10.50
CA ARG A 37 2.43 10.97 9.42
C ARG A 37 2.11 10.13 8.18
N ILE A 38 1.94 8.81 8.34
CA ILE A 38 1.63 7.88 7.25
C ILE A 38 0.24 8.21 6.68
N TYR A 39 -0.75 8.42 7.55
CA TYR A 39 -2.10 8.82 7.15
C TYR A 39 -2.09 10.08 6.28
N ASN A 40 -1.36 11.12 6.71
CA ASN A 40 -1.31 12.38 5.98
C ASN A 40 -0.57 12.24 4.64
N CYS A 41 0.49 11.44 4.57
CA CYS A 41 1.20 11.12 3.32
C CYS A 41 0.27 10.41 2.32
N LEU A 42 -0.43 9.36 2.77
CA LEU A 42 -1.38 8.63 1.94
C LEU A 42 -2.51 9.54 1.47
N LYS A 43 -3.06 10.38 2.35
CA LYS A 43 -4.11 11.34 2.03
C LYS A 43 -3.66 12.40 1.00
N MET A 44 -2.42 12.90 1.11
CA MET A 44 -1.85 13.82 0.11
C MET A 44 -1.72 13.17 -1.27
N SER A 45 -1.48 11.86 -1.31
CA SER A 45 -1.42 11.07 -2.54
C SER A 45 -2.77 10.52 -3.00
N ASN A 46 -3.89 11.00 -2.44
CA ASN A 46 -5.25 10.53 -2.74
C ASN A 46 -5.51 9.04 -2.41
N ILE A 47 -4.74 8.45 -1.51
CA ILE A 47 -4.92 7.08 -1.03
C ILE A 47 -5.76 7.11 0.25
N TYR A 48 -7.01 6.64 0.15
CA TYR A 48 -7.95 6.61 1.27
C TYR A 48 -8.32 5.20 1.71
N THR A 49 -8.07 4.18 0.88
CA THR A 49 -8.42 2.79 1.15
C THR A 49 -7.23 1.87 0.98
N LEU A 50 -7.30 0.69 1.60
CA LEU A 50 -6.29 -0.34 1.43
C LEU A 50 -6.22 -0.81 -0.03
N LEU A 51 -7.36 -0.83 -0.74
CA LEU A 51 -7.39 -1.10 -2.17
C LEU A 51 -6.60 -0.06 -2.97
N ASP A 52 -6.74 1.22 -2.65
CA ASP A 52 -6.01 2.29 -3.34
C ASP A 52 -4.52 2.15 -3.12
N LEU A 53 -4.10 1.91 -1.87
CA LEU A 53 -2.71 1.65 -1.52
C LEU A 53 -2.15 0.44 -2.29
N LEU A 54 -2.94 -0.62 -2.44
CA LEU A 54 -2.56 -1.85 -3.14
C LEU A 54 -2.65 -1.76 -4.67
N ASN A 55 -3.46 -0.86 -5.21
CA ASN A 55 -3.52 -0.56 -6.64
C ASN A 55 -2.34 0.32 -7.09
N ASN A 56 -1.78 1.11 -6.16
CA ASN A 56 -0.60 1.91 -6.44
C ASN A 56 0.66 1.03 -6.48
N SER A 57 1.53 1.34 -7.43
CA SER A 57 2.83 0.67 -7.54
C SER A 57 3.74 1.07 -6.40
N GLN A 58 4.64 0.17 -5.99
CA GLN A 58 5.69 0.50 -5.02
C GLN A 58 6.50 1.74 -5.44
N GLU A 59 6.78 1.91 -6.73
CA GLU A 59 7.43 3.13 -7.24
C GLU A 59 6.59 4.39 -7.02
N ASP A 60 5.27 4.31 -7.18
CA ASP A 60 4.37 5.43 -6.93
C ASP A 60 4.27 5.74 -5.44
N LEU A 61 4.19 4.71 -4.61
CA LEU A 61 4.27 4.82 -3.15
C LEU A 61 5.61 5.41 -2.70
N MET A 62 6.72 5.03 -3.32
CA MET A 62 8.06 5.59 -3.03
C MET A 62 8.25 7.01 -3.53
N LYS A 63 7.44 7.49 -4.49
CA LYS A 63 7.41 8.89 -4.91
C LYS A 63 6.64 9.78 -3.94
N ILE A 64 5.84 9.20 -3.03
CA ILE A 64 5.14 9.97 -2.00
C ILE A 64 6.19 10.56 -1.06
N GLU A 65 6.22 11.88 -1.00
CA GLU A 65 7.13 12.60 -0.12
C GLU A 65 6.87 12.16 1.33
N HIS A 66 7.93 11.74 2.02
CA HIS A 66 7.92 11.17 3.38
C HIS A 66 7.39 9.75 3.56
N PHE A 67 7.03 9.03 2.49
CA PHE A 67 6.62 7.62 2.59
C PHE A 67 7.82 6.67 2.37
N ARG A 68 8.02 5.73 3.30
CA ARG A 68 9.13 4.78 3.28
C ARG A 68 8.64 3.36 3.03
N SER A 69 9.53 2.50 2.55
CA SER A 69 9.29 1.06 2.46
C SER A 69 8.96 0.41 3.82
N GLU A 70 9.40 1.02 4.92
CA GLU A 70 9.07 0.60 6.28
C GLU A 70 7.59 0.84 6.61
N ASP A 71 7.02 1.96 6.16
CA ASP A 71 5.59 2.28 6.34
C ASP A 71 4.70 1.25 5.63
N VAL A 72 5.10 0.86 4.42
CA VAL A 72 4.45 -0.23 3.65
C VAL A 72 4.48 -1.54 4.42
N LYS A 73 5.63 -1.86 5.01
CA LYS A 73 5.81 -3.08 5.80
C LYS A 73 4.99 -3.06 7.09
N GLN A 74 4.72 -1.90 7.65
CA GLN A 74 3.85 -1.76 8.82
C GLN A 74 2.36 -1.93 8.46
N ILE A 75 1.97 -1.55 7.25
CA ILE A 75 0.58 -1.70 6.76
C ILE A 75 0.28 -3.13 6.30
N LEU A 76 1.28 -3.82 5.74
CA LEU A 76 1.15 -5.16 5.15
C LEU A 76 1.83 -6.27 5.97
N GLY A 77 2.43 -5.91 7.10
CA GLY A 77 3.16 -6.80 8.01
C GLY A 77 2.25 -7.60 8.93
#